data_AF-A0A437LYE6-F1
#
_entry.id   AF-A0A437LYE6-F1
#
_cell.length_a   1.000
_cell.length_b   1.000
_cell.length_c   1.000
_cell.angle_alpha   90.00
_cell.angle_beta   90.00
_cell.angle_gamma   90.00
#
_symmetry.space_group_name_H-M   'P 1'
#
loop_
_entity.id
_entity.type
_entity.pdbx_description
1 polymer ?
#
loop_
_entity_poly.entity_id
_entity_poly.type
_entity_poly.pdbx_seq_one_letter_code
_entity_poly.pdbx_strand_id
1 'polypeptide(L)'
;MSDAQLEVAPTGLRNGKGLIRLCLTQDSRHFPNCAGDPKAIRRSAPVGNAPLILAGLVPGRYAMSLIHDENGNGKLDTVLGMPREGFGFSRDPAIGFAPPKFDAVLFDVSPGHSRRQVRIRYLF
;
A
#
# COMPACT_ATOMS: atom_id res chain seq x y z
N MET A 1 20.93 -10.86 11.69
CA MET A 1 19.96 -9.75 11.61
C MET A 1 18.62 -10.33 12.00
N SER A 2 17.88 -9.67 12.88
CA SER A 2 16.54 -10.11 13.27
C SER A 2 15.53 -9.67 12.21
N ASP A 3 14.78 -10.62 11.67
CA ASP A 3 13.74 -10.36 10.68
C ASP A 3 12.58 -9.53 11.28
N ALA A 4 11.91 -8.79 10.41
CA ALA A 4 10.70 -8.06 10.73
C ALA A 4 9.48 -8.68 10.04
N GLN A 5 8.35 -8.61 10.73
CA GLN A 5 7.03 -8.98 10.25
C GLN A 5 6.12 -7.77 10.32
N LEU A 6 5.51 -7.42 9.20
CA LEU A 6 4.56 -6.31 9.08
C LEU A 6 3.17 -6.86 8.77
N GLU A 7 2.24 -6.64 9.68
CA GLU A 7 0.81 -6.81 9.44
C GLU A 7 0.23 -5.53 8.85
N VAL A 8 -0.33 -5.61 7.66
CA VAL A 8 -0.95 -4.49 6.94
C VAL A 8 -2.46 -4.62 7.00
N ALA A 9 -3.08 -3.69 7.73
CA ALA A 9 -4.51 -3.66 7.98
C ALA A 9 -5.18 -2.51 7.20
N PRO A 10 -5.73 -2.76 6.00
CA PRO A 10 -6.54 -1.76 5.32
C PRO A 10 -7.78 -1.42 6.15
N THR A 11 -8.16 -0.14 6.16
CA THR A 11 -9.35 0.39 6.83
C THR A 11 -10.11 1.31 5.88
N GLY A 12 -11.39 1.56 6.13
CA GLY A 12 -12.19 2.46 5.28
C GLY A 12 -12.56 1.89 3.92
N LEU A 13 -12.46 0.57 3.74
CA LEU A 13 -12.94 -0.13 2.54
C LEU A 13 -14.46 0.02 2.43
N ARG A 14 -14.94 0.45 1.25
CA ARG A 14 -16.39 0.71 1.05
C ARG A 14 -17.21 -0.55 0.81
N ASN A 15 -16.56 -1.66 0.44
CA ASN A 15 -17.16 -2.98 0.30
C ASN A 15 -16.07 -4.07 0.38
N GLY A 16 -16.49 -5.34 0.38
CA GLY A 16 -15.60 -6.50 0.45
C GLY A 16 -15.27 -7.15 -0.91
N LYS A 17 -15.45 -6.44 -2.04
CA LYS A 17 -15.24 -6.99 -3.38
C LYS A 17 -13.80 -6.80 -3.85
N GLY A 18 -13.36 -7.63 -4.78
CA GLY A 18 -12.08 -7.44 -5.47
C GLY A 18 -10.87 -7.70 -4.56
N LEU A 19 -9.79 -6.99 -4.84
CA LEU A 19 -8.46 -7.24 -4.28
C LEU A 19 -7.90 -6.03 -3.55
N ILE A 20 -7.16 -6.30 -2.47
CA ILE A 20 -6.16 -5.37 -1.94
C ILE A 20 -4.85 -5.64 -2.66
N ARG A 21 -4.34 -4.63 -3.36
CA ARG A 21 -3.02 -4.64 -3.98
C ARG A 21 -2.09 -3.78 -3.16
N LEU A 22 -0.98 -4.36 -2.75
CA LEU A 22 0.03 -3.73 -1.92
C LEU A 22 1.31 -3.51 -2.74
N CYS A 23 1.86 -2.30 -2.63
CA CYS A 23 3.22 -1.97 -3.04
C CYS A 23 3.98 -1.47 -1.80
N LEU A 24 5.10 -2.12 -1.47
CA LEU A 24 6.02 -1.72 -0.41
C LEU A 24 7.42 -1.61 -1.00
N THR A 25 8.07 -0.45 -0.88
CA THR A 25 9.40 -0.20 -1.45
C THR A 25 10.24 0.74 -0.58
N GLN A 26 11.56 0.64 -0.70
CA GLN A 26 12.54 1.58 -0.12
C GLN A 26 13.07 2.57 -1.19
N ASP A 27 12.68 2.41 -2.45
CA ASP A 27 13.17 3.22 -3.57
C ASP A 27 12.08 4.19 -4.05
N SER A 28 12.32 5.48 -3.83
CA SER A 28 11.41 6.55 -4.23
C SER A 28 11.10 6.60 -5.73
N ARG A 29 11.98 6.06 -6.59
CA ARG A 29 11.81 6.10 -8.05
C ARG A 29 10.68 5.19 -8.55
N HIS A 30 10.31 4.18 -7.77
CA HIS A 30 9.29 3.19 -8.14
C HIS A 30 7.98 3.37 -7.37
N PHE A 31 7.91 4.31 -6.44
CA PHE A 31 6.68 4.65 -5.74
C PHE A 31 5.75 5.48 -6.65
N PRO A 32 4.41 5.28 -6.64
CA PRO A 32 3.63 4.46 -5.70
C PRO A 32 3.26 3.05 -6.19
N ASN A 33 3.65 2.62 -7.39
CA ASN A 33 3.13 1.38 -7.97
C ASN A 33 4.13 0.21 -7.98
N CYS A 34 5.36 0.44 -7.51
CA CYS A 34 6.47 -0.52 -7.49
C CYS A 34 6.82 -1.07 -8.89
N ALA A 35 6.41 -0.38 -9.96
CA ALA A 35 6.70 -0.82 -11.32
C ALA A 35 8.21 -0.75 -11.59
N GLY A 36 8.79 -1.85 -12.04
CA GLY A 36 10.23 -1.91 -12.36
C GLY A 36 11.17 -2.06 -11.17
N ASP A 37 10.65 -2.11 -9.93
CA ASP A 37 11.49 -2.28 -8.74
C ASP A 37 11.77 -3.77 -8.45
N PRO A 38 13.02 -4.25 -8.59
CA PRO A 38 13.36 -5.64 -8.30
C PRO A 38 13.37 -5.96 -6.80
N LYS A 39 13.39 -4.94 -5.93
CA LYS A 39 13.42 -5.08 -4.46
C LYS A 39 12.07 -4.78 -3.81
N ALA A 40 11.09 -4.30 -4.57
CA ALA A 40 9.76 -4.05 -4.04
C ALA A 40 9.06 -5.34 -3.65
N ILE A 41 8.25 -5.24 -2.59
CA ILE A 41 7.32 -6.28 -2.20
C ILE A 41 5.96 -5.90 -2.75
N ARG A 42 5.46 -6.74 -3.66
CA ARG A 42 4.11 -6.65 -4.20
C ARG A 42 3.28 -7.82 -3.71
N ARG A 43 2.07 -7.55 -3.24
CA ARG A 43 1.10 -8.59 -2.83
C ARG A 43 -0.28 -8.22 -3.35
N SER A 44 -1.07 -9.22 -3.71
CA SER A 44 -2.48 -9.08 -4.02
C SER A 44 -3.24 -10.14 -3.25
N ALA A 45 -4.31 -9.76 -2.56
CA ALA A 45 -5.17 -10.68 -1.83
C ALA A 45 -6.64 -10.22 -1.92
N PRO A 46 -7.61 -11.14 -1.89
CA PRO A 46 -9.02 -10.78 -1.71
C PRO A 46 -9.22 -9.91 -0.47
N VAL A 47 -10.15 -8.97 -0.53
CA VAL A 47 -10.43 -8.06 0.60
C VAL A 47 -10.76 -8.80 1.90
N GLY A 48 -11.52 -9.90 1.80
CA GLY A 48 -11.86 -10.76 2.94
C GLY A 48 -10.67 -11.45 3.62
N ASN A 49 -9.48 -11.43 2.99
CA ASN A 49 -8.26 -12.02 3.55
C ASN A 49 -7.36 -10.99 4.23
N ALA A 50 -7.81 -9.74 4.40
CA ALA A 50 -7.11 -8.77 5.22
C ALA A 50 -7.21 -9.14 6.72
N PRO A 51 -6.18 -8.86 7.54
CA PRO A 51 -4.96 -8.13 7.22
C PRO A 51 -3.93 -8.97 6.44
N LEU A 52 -3.08 -8.30 5.63
CA LEU A 52 -2.00 -8.95 4.90
C LEU A 52 -0.75 -9.07 5.78
N ILE A 53 -0.07 -10.21 5.73
CA ILE A 53 1.15 -10.44 6.51
C ILE A 53 2.36 -10.43 5.56
N LEU A 54 3.32 -9.55 5.83
CA LEU A 54 4.63 -9.53 5.18
C LEU A 54 5.68 -10.00 6.20
N ALA A 55 6.29 -11.16 5.97
CA ALA A 55 7.33 -11.72 6.84
C ALA A 55 8.71 -11.66 6.15
N GLY A 56 9.78 -11.80 6.93
CA GLY A 56 11.16 -11.80 6.41
C GLY A 56 11.60 -10.43 5.88
N LEU A 57 11.02 -9.34 6.39
CA LEU A 57 11.42 -8.00 6.03
C LEU A 57 12.76 -7.68 6.70
N VAL A 58 13.65 -7.04 5.94
CA VAL A 58 14.82 -6.39 6.54
C VAL A 58 14.33 -5.15 7.29
N PRO A 59 14.69 -4.96 8.57
CA PRO A 59 14.37 -3.73 9.27
C PRO A 59 14.88 -2.49 8.53
N GLY A 60 14.09 -1.43 8.45
CA GLY A 60 14.44 -0.23 7.70
C GLY A 60 13.25 0.67 7.40
N ARG A 61 13.49 1.67 6.55
CA ARG A 61 12.47 2.65 6.15
C ARG A 61 11.82 2.23 4.84
N TYR A 62 10.50 2.25 4.82
CA TYR A 62 9.69 1.85 3.68
C TYR A 62 8.61 2.88 3.39
N ALA A 63 8.17 2.95 2.14
CA ALA A 63 6.93 3.56 1.73
C ALA A 63 5.96 2.48 1.27
N MET A 64 4.68 2.62 1.64
CA MET A 64 3.63 1.69 1.23
C MET A 64 2.46 2.43 0.61
N SER A 65 1.94 1.86 -0.48
CA SER A 65 0.65 2.20 -1.05
C SER A 65 -0.24 0.96 -1.11
N LEU A 66 -1.55 1.17 -0.96
CA LEU A 66 -2.58 0.17 -1.19
C LEU A 66 -3.54 0.66 -2.27
N ILE A 67 -4.01 -0.26 -3.10
CA ILE A 67 -5.13 -0.08 -4.02
C ILE A 67 -6.21 -1.10 -3.66
N HIS A 68 -7.45 -0.65 -3.58
CA HIS A 68 -8.64 -1.49 -3.53
C HIS A 68 -9.16 -1.65 -4.96
N ASP A 69 -8.63 -2.67 -5.65
CA ASP A 69 -8.94 -3.02 -7.04
C ASP A 69 -10.26 -3.79 -7.08
N GLU A 70 -11.36 -3.05 -7.25
CA GLU A 70 -12.73 -3.55 -7.12
C GLU A 70 -13.14 -4.38 -8.35
N ASN A 71 -12.56 -4.09 -9.51
CA ASN A 71 -12.87 -4.78 -10.75
C ASN A 71 -11.87 -5.88 -11.13
N GLY A 72 -10.74 -5.98 -10.41
CA GLY A 72 -9.76 -7.06 -10.56
C GLY A 72 -8.85 -6.91 -11.77
N ASN A 73 -8.74 -5.72 -12.38
CA ASN A 73 -7.94 -5.52 -13.59
C ASN A 73 -6.43 -5.33 -13.33
N GLY A 74 -6.06 -5.25 -12.05
CA GLY A 74 -4.70 -5.24 -11.59
C GLY A 74 -3.94 -3.91 -11.68
N LYS A 75 -4.66 -2.81 -11.87
CA LYS A 75 -4.12 -1.44 -11.83
C LYS A 75 -5.04 -0.55 -11.00
N LEU A 76 -4.60 0.67 -10.74
CA LEU A 76 -5.48 1.72 -10.25
C LEU A 76 -6.17 2.35 -11.44
N ASP A 77 -7.49 2.19 -11.56
CA ASP A 77 -8.22 2.87 -12.61
C ASP A 77 -8.33 4.37 -12.36
N THR A 78 -8.07 5.15 -13.41
CA THR A 78 -8.13 6.61 -13.36
C THR A 78 -8.93 7.18 -14.52
N VAL A 79 -9.61 8.30 -14.29
CA VAL A 79 -10.21 9.11 -15.35
C VAL A 79 -9.79 10.56 -15.16
N LEU A 80 -9.22 11.14 -16.22
CA LEU A 80 -8.58 12.47 -16.16
C LEU A 80 -7.55 12.56 -15.01
N GLY A 81 -6.82 11.46 -14.75
CA GLY A 81 -5.84 11.36 -13.66
C GLY A 81 -6.43 11.10 -12.27
N MET A 82 -7.76 11.13 -12.11
CA MET A 82 -8.42 10.92 -10.82
C MET A 82 -8.74 9.43 -10.60
N PRO A 83 -8.31 8.84 -9.46
CA PRO A 83 -8.69 7.48 -9.08
C PRO A 83 -10.20 7.23 -9.05
N ARG A 84 -10.63 6.14 -9.67
CA ARG A 84 -12.01 5.60 -9.59
C ARG A 84 -12.17 4.52 -8.53
N GLU A 85 -11.05 3.97 -8.06
CA GLU A 85 -10.97 2.92 -7.08
C GLU A 85 -10.33 3.44 -5.79
N GLY A 86 -10.41 2.63 -4.73
CA GLY A 86 -9.87 3.02 -3.43
C GLY A 86 -8.34 3.00 -3.43
N PHE A 87 -7.74 3.97 -2.75
CA PHE A 87 -6.28 4.01 -2.55
C PHE A 87 -5.93 4.47 -1.13
N GLY A 88 -4.75 4.10 -0.65
CA GLY A 88 -4.25 4.51 0.66
C GLY A 88 -2.74 4.44 0.77
N PHE A 89 -2.17 5.11 1.78
CA PHE A 89 -0.72 5.18 1.99
C PHE A 89 -0.33 5.00 3.46
N SER A 90 0.90 4.52 3.72
CA SER A 90 1.40 4.12 5.05
C SER A 90 1.30 5.15 6.18
N ARG A 91 1.22 6.45 5.86
CA ARG A 91 1.13 7.53 6.85
C ARG A 91 -0.12 8.38 6.73
N ASP A 92 -1.07 7.97 5.89
CA ASP A 92 -2.31 8.72 5.61
C ASP A 92 -2.06 10.23 5.43
N PRO A 93 -1.15 10.65 4.52
CA PRO A 93 -0.91 12.07 4.30
C PRO A 93 -2.15 12.74 3.70
N ALA A 94 -2.21 14.07 3.78
CA ALA A 94 -3.21 14.84 3.06
C ALA A 94 -3.14 14.53 1.55
N ILE A 95 -4.29 14.26 0.93
CA ILE A 95 -4.39 13.91 -0.48
C ILE A 95 -4.61 15.18 -1.30
N GLY A 96 -3.74 15.40 -2.29
CA GLY A 96 -3.85 16.50 -3.25
C GLY A 96 -4.11 15.97 -4.67
N PHE A 97 -3.77 16.79 -5.67
CA PHE A 97 -3.95 16.47 -7.10
C PHE A 97 -2.97 15.43 -7.66
N ALA A 98 -1.95 15.07 -6.90
CA ALA A 98 -0.94 14.09 -7.29
C ALA A 98 -0.67 13.12 -6.13
N PRO A 99 -0.09 11.93 -6.40
CA PRO A 99 0.39 11.05 -5.35
C PRO A 99 1.31 11.79 -4.36
N PRO A 100 1.27 11.44 -3.07
CA PRO A 100 2.14 12.06 -2.08
C PRO A 100 3.61 11.81 -2.41
N LYS A 101 4.48 12.74 -2.00
CA LYS A 101 5.93 12.53 -2.05
C LYS A 101 6.30 11.31 -1.20
N PHE A 102 7.33 10.57 -1.64
CA PHE A 102 7.84 9.38 -0.95
C PHE A 102 8.10 9.63 0.56
N ASP A 103 8.74 10.74 0.91
CA ASP A 103 9.05 11.07 2.30
C ASP A 103 7.82 11.31 3.17
N ALA A 104 6.70 11.75 2.58
CA ALA A 104 5.45 11.95 3.30
C ALA A 104 4.82 10.63 3.75
N VAL A 105 5.20 9.51 3.13
CA VAL A 105 4.68 8.18 3.42
C VAL A 105 5.74 7.23 4.01
N LEU A 106 6.99 7.66 4.14
CA LEU A 106 8.08 6.88 4.74
C LEU A 106 7.82 6.58 6.22
N PHE A 107 7.89 5.31 6.58
CA PHE A 107 7.75 4.82 7.96
C PHE A 107 8.82 3.76 8.28
N ASP A 108 9.12 3.60 9.57
CA ASP A 108 10.07 2.62 10.07
C ASP A 108 9.41 1.25 10.27
N VAL A 109 10.10 0.21 9.80
CA VAL A 109 9.85 -1.20 10.13
C VAL A 109 10.98 -1.65 11.04
N SER A 110 10.65 -1.92 12.30
CA SER A 110 11.59 -2.42 13.31
C SER A 110 11.61 -3.96 13.33
N PRO A 111 12.66 -4.59 13.88
CA PRO A 111 12.66 -6.03 14.12
C PRO A 111 11.43 -6.51 14.90
N GLY A 112 11.03 -7.76 14.67
CA GLY A 112 9.87 -8.36 15.32
C GLY A 112 8.55 -8.05 14.60
N HIS A 113 7.43 -8.12 15.33
CA HIS A 113 6.10 -7.90 14.76
C HIS A 113 5.68 -6.43 14.90
N SER A 114 5.15 -5.87 13.83
CA SER A 114 4.53 -4.56 13.83
C SER A 114 3.26 -4.56 12.99
N ARG A 115 2.30 -3.71 13.36
CA ARG A 115 1.04 -3.54 12.63
C ARG A 115 0.94 -2.14 12.06
N ARG A 116 0.51 -2.03 10.81
CA ARG A 116 0.26 -0.76 10.13
C ARG A 116 -1.16 -0.71 9.59
N GLN A 117 -1.94 0.21 10.13
CA GLN A 117 -3.22 0.55 9.53
C GLN A 117 -3.01 1.48 8.34
N VAL A 118 -3.75 1.24 7.25
CA VAL A 118 -3.75 2.10 6.06
C VAL A 118 -5.19 2.45 5.74
N ARG A 119 -5.52 3.74 5.79
CA ARG A 119 -6.85 4.22 5.43
C ARG A 119 -6.99 4.26 3.91
N ILE A 120 -7.96 3.53 3.40
CA ILE A 120 -8.39 3.59 2.01
C ILE A 120 -9.36 4.77 1.87
N ARG A 121 -9.13 5.58 0.84
CA ARG A 121 -9.93 6.75 0.47
C ARG A 121 -10.46 6.54 -0.96
N TYR A 122 -11.67 7.03 -1.18
CA TYR A 122 -12.32 7.07 -2.49
C TYR A 122 -12.66 8.53 -2.78
N LEU A 123 -12.51 8.95 -4.04
CA LEU A 123 -12.85 10.30 -4.47
C LEU A 123 -14.29 10.39 -5.01
N PHE A 124 -14.91 9.24 -5.25
CA PHE A 124 -16.27 9.06 -5.78
C PHE A 124 -16.94 7.84 -5.13
#